data_AF-A0A024G1V8-F1
#
_entry.id   AF-A0A024G1V8-F1
#
_cell.length_a   1.000
_cell.length_b   1.000
_cell.length_c   1.000
_cell.angle_alpha   90.00
_cell.angle_beta   90.00
_cell.angle_gamma   90.00
#
_symmetry.space_group_name_H-M   'P 1'
#
loop_
_entity.id
_entity.type
_entity.pdbx_description
1 polymer ?
#
loop_
_entity_poly.entity_id
_entity_poly.type
_entity_poly.pdbx_seq_one_letter_code
_entity_poly.pdbx_strand_id
1 'polypeptide(L)'
;MVQKPLLSEDGVLNVRALEKELAEAIEFDRVYKRTDEVKKRAIHTSANYDEFKNRVACANMKPITSKELKEVFKSRSLSTNLSYRKLAQPTNKETPREIPVKSDLRPPKTSAEFTATWKRYVISLDQKWRYLQLTKASGIARLFRADIDADLMVSIVQVMRQFWKSLNQNGYEEASFILSVLQAFSTVQRFQLILCFLSNQQLAEIEFLLDRVEQYAKLAEHKDPSSMLSDKRLSALRRAYGIKEPVKPTCT
;
A
#
# COMPACT_ATOMS: atom_id res chain seq x y z
N MET A 1 9.09 51.19 -12.75
CA MET A 1 10.54 50.88 -12.68
C MET A 1 11.27 52.14 -13.09
N VAL A 2 12.06 52.75 -12.20
CA VAL A 2 12.85 53.93 -12.51
C VAL A 2 14.05 53.47 -13.34
N GLN A 3 14.08 53.78 -14.63
CA GLN A 3 15.25 53.54 -15.48
C GLN A 3 16.37 54.44 -14.97
N LYS A 4 17.49 53.85 -14.55
CA LYS A 4 18.72 54.62 -14.32
C LYS A 4 19.22 55.10 -15.70
N PRO A 5 19.63 56.37 -15.82
CA PRO A 5 20.14 56.89 -17.08
C PRO A 5 21.38 56.09 -17.51
N LEU A 6 21.41 55.68 -18.79
CA LEU A 6 22.52 54.95 -19.41
C LEU A 6 23.79 55.80 -19.56
N LEU A 7 23.62 57.12 -19.48
CA LEU A 7 24.65 58.14 -19.49
C LEU A 7 24.73 58.76 -18.10
N SER A 8 25.92 58.77 -17.50
CA SER A 8 26.22 59.64 -16.37
C SER A 8 26.24 61.11 -16.83
N GLU A 9 26.06 62.06 -15.91
CA GLU A 9 26.10 63.50 -16.21
C GLU A 9 27.42 63.94 -16.89
N ASP A 10 28.49 63.16 -16.69
CA ASP A 10 29.81 63.36 -17.30
C ASP A 10 29.95 62.78 -18.74
N GLY A 11 28.87 62.27 -19.35
CA GLY A 11 28.89 61.66 -20.68
C GLY A 11 29.52 60.26 -20.74
N VAL A 12 29.85 59.67 -19.59
CA VAL A 12 30.42 58.32 -19.48
C VAL A 12 29.30 57.28 -19.49
N LEU A 13 29.43 56.28 -20.37
CA LEU A 13 28.51 55.14 -20.48
C LEU A 13 28.59 54.23 -19.25
N ASN A 14 27.44 53.96 -18.63
CA ASN A 14 27.38 53.05 -17.48
C ASN A 14 27.32 51.59 -17.93
N VAL A 15 28.50 51.00 -18.17
CA VAL A 15 28.65 49.62 -18.66
C VAL A 15 27.90 48.60 -17.80
N ARG A 16 27.89 48.76 -16.47
CA ARG A 16 27.19 47.85 -15.55
C ARG A 16 25.66 47.93 -15.69
N ALA A 17 25.12 49.12 -15.95
CA ALA A 17 23.69 49.29 -16.19
C ALA A 17 23.29 48.62 -17.52
N LEU A 18 24.13 48.80 -18.55
CA LEU A 18 23.94 48.19 -19.86
C LEU A 18 24.03 46.65 -19.82
N GLU A 19 25.02 46.10 -19.11
CA GLU A 19 25.16 44.65 -18.90
C GLU A 19 23.94 44.05 -18.20
N LYS A 20 23.38 44.77 -17.22
CA LYS A 20 22.18 44.35 -16.51
C LYS A 20 20.95 44.35 -17.41
N GLU A 21 20.76 45.41 -18.19
CA GLU A 21 19.65 45.51 -19.16
C GLU A 21 19.75 44.38 -20.20
N LEU A 22 20.96 44.15 -20.73
CA LEU A 22 21.20 43.06 -21.67
C LEU A 22 20.88 41.70 -21.06
N ALA A 23 21.31 41.44 -19.83
CA ALA A 23 21.02 40.19 -19.13
C ALA A 23 19.50 39.99 -18.90
N GLU A 24 18.78 41.07 -18.57
CA GLU A 24 17.33 41.05 -18.40
C GLU A 24 16.58 40.78 -19.71
N ALA A 25 17.00 41.43 -20.80
CA ALA A 25 16.44 41.21 -22.14
C ALA A 25 16.66 39.77 -22.62
N ILE A 26 17.86 39.21 -22.41
CA ILE A 26 18.17 37.81 -22.76
C ILE A 26 17.29 36.84 -21.95
N GLU A 27 17.12 37.07 -20.65
CA GLU A 27 16.29 36.21 -19.81
C GLU A 27 14.81 36.30 -20.18
N PHE A 28 14.33 37.50 -20.50
CA PHE A 28 12.97 37.71 -21.01
C PHE A 28 12.71 36.91 -22.29
N ASP A 29 13.61 37.02 -23.27
CA ASP A 29 13.53 36.26 -24.51
C ASP A 29 13.55 34.74 -24.28
N ARG A 30 14.41 34.28 -23.36
CA ARG A 30 14.52 32.87 -23.00
C ARG A 30 13.22 32.34 -22.40
N VAL A 31 12.63 33.12 -21.49
CA VAL A 31 11.35 32.81 -20.83
C VAL A 31 10.21 32.79 -21.85
N TYR A 32 10.15 33.80 -22.71
CA TYR A 32 9.13 33.94 -23.74
C TYR A 32 9.15 32.75 -24.71
N LYS A 33 10.32 32.44 -25.29
CA LYS A 33 10.47 31.32 -26.24
C LYS A 33 10.06 30.00 -25.62
N ARG A 34 10.48 29.72 -24.38
CA ARG A 34 10.12 28.47 -23.68
C ARG A 34 8.63 28.36 -23.42
N THR A 35 8.00 29.45 -22.98
CA THR A 35 6.55 29.48 -22.73
C THR A 35 5.78 29.27 -24.02
N ASP A 36 6.19 29.91 -25.10
CA ASP A 36 5.56 29.80 -26.43
C ASP A 36 5.67 28.38 -26.99
N GLU A 37 6.83 27.75 -26.90
CA GLU A 37 7.00 26.34 -27.29
C GLU A 37 6.09 25.40 -26.50
N VAL A 38 5.97 25.62 -25.19
CA VAL A 38 5.07 24.82 -24.34
C VAL A 38 3.62 25.08 -24.70
N LYS A 39 3.21 26.33 -24.96
CA LYS A 39 1.86 26.66 -25.44
C LYS A 39 1.54 25.91 -26.73
N LYS A 40 2.42 26.00 -27.75
CA LYS A 40 2.27 25.31 -29.03
C LYS A 40 2.12 23.80 -28.85
N ARG A 41 2.96 23.19 -28.01
CA ARG A 41 2.87 21.76 -27.70
C ARG A 41 1.59 21.41 -26.93
N ALA A 42 1.24 22.21 -25.93
CA ALA A 42 0.14 21.95 -25.01
C ALA A 42 -1.23 22.07 -25.70
N ILE A 43 -1.38 22.92 -26.72
CA ILE A 43 -2.59 23.01 -27.54
C ILE A 43 -2.95 21.65 -28.14
N HIS A 44 -1.97 20.88 -28.61
CA HIS A 44 -2.20 19.58 -29.23
C HIS A 44 -2.23 18.40 -28.25
N THR A 45 -1.69 18.57 -27.04
CA THR A 45 -1.44 17.44 -26.12
C THR A 45 -2.27 17.48 -24.83
N SER A 46 -2.99 18.56 -24.56
CA SER A 46 -3.82 18.68 -23.35
C SER A 46 -5.27 18.31 -23.66
N ALA A 47 -5.92 17.55 -22.78
CA ALA A 47 -7.31 17.13 -22.94
C ALA A 47 -8.32 18.22 -22.53
N ASN A 48 -7.92 19.16 -21.66
CA ASN A 48 -8.75 20.25 -21.19
C ASN A 48 -7.94 21.52 -20.89
N TYR A 49 -8.64 22.64 -20.64
CA TYR A 49 -8.02 23.93 -20.39
C TYR A 49 -7.17 23.97 -19.11
N ASP A 50 -7.59 23.29 -18.04
CA ASP A 50 -6.84 23.27 -16.79
C ASP A 50 -5.49 22.57 -16.95
N GLU A 51 -5.45 21.48 -17.70
CA GLU A 51 -4.21 20.79 -18.05
C GLU A 51 -3.30 21.68 -18.91
N PHE A 52 -3.87 22.35 -19.92
CA PHE A 52 -3.13 23.32 -20.73
C PHE A 52 -2.52 24.44 -19.88
N LYS A 53 -3.33 25.06 -19.00
CA LYS A 53 -2.92 26.12 -18.09
C LYS A 53 -1.78 25.67 -17.17
N ASN A 54 -1.90 24.47 -16.60
CA ASN A 54 -0.89 23.89 -15.73
C ASN A 54 0.42 23.60 -16.46
N ARG A 55 0.36 23.06 -17.69
CA ARG A 55 1.56 22.80 -18.51
C ARG A 55 2.31 24.10 -18.83
N VAL A 56 1.59 25.14 -19.25
CA VAL A 56 2.18 26.45 -19.57
C VAL A 56 2.75 27.12 -18.32
N ALA A 57 2.07 27.04 -17.17
CA ALA A 57 2.57 27.58 -15.91
C ALA A 57 3.90 26.91 -15.47
N CYS A 58 4.07 25.63 -15.76
CA CYS A 58 5.28 24.87 -15.44
C CYS A 58 6.45 25.08 -16.42
N ALA A 59 6.27 25.83 -17.52
CA ALA A 59 7.30 26.00 -18.55
C ALA A 59 8.63 26.56 -18.00
N ASN A 60 8.56 27.42 -16.99
CA ASN A 60 9.71 28.18 -16.48
C ASN A 60 10.26 27.67 -15.16
N MET A 61 9.80 26.50 -14.72
CA MET A 61 10.29 25.86 -13.49
C MET A 61 11.79 25.58 -13.60
N LYS A 62 12.55 26.00 -12.58
CA LYS A 62 13.98 25.69 -12.49
C LYS A 62 14.14 24.22 -12.07
N PRO A 63 15.13 23.50 -12.64
CA PRO A 63 15.50 22.19 -12.13
C PRO A 63 15.85 22.30 -10.65
N ILE A 64 15.34 21.38 -9.84
CA ILE A 64 15.62 21.36 -8.41
C ILE A 64 17.12 21.17 -8.19
N THR A 65 17.73 22.02 -7.36
CA THR A 65 19.15 21.91 -7.05
C THR A 65 19.38 20.82 -6.01
N SER A 66 20.57 20.20 -6.01
CA SER A 66 20.93 19.16 -5.03
C SER A 66 20.87 19.65 -3.57
N LYS A 67 20.97 20.96 -3.33
CA LYS A 67 20.83 21.57 -2.00
C LYS A 67 19.36 21.64 -1.57
N GLU A 68 18.51 22.21 -2.41
CA GLU A 68 17.05 22.28 -2.19
C GLU A 68 16.46 20.87 -2.03
N LEU A 69 16.92 19.91 -2.83
CA LEU A 69 16.50 18.51 -2.73
C LEU A 69 16.80 17.95 -1.33
N LYS A 70 18.02 18.18 -0.81
CA LYS A 70 18.41 17.73 0.54
C LYS A 70 17.61 18.41 1.64
N GLU A 71 17.22 19.68 1.47
CA GLU A 71 16.41 20.42 2.44
C GLU A 71 14.95 19.92 2.48
N VAL A 72 14.36 19.65 1.32
CA VAL A 72 13.02 19.04 1.22
C VAL A 72 12.98 17.67 1.90
N PHE A 73 14.05 16.86 1.75
CA PHE A 73 14.16 15.55 2.42
C PHE A 73 14.54 15.63 3.90
N LYS A 74 15.08 16.75 4.40
CA LYS A 74 15.35 16.97 5.83
C LYS A 74 14.09 17.43 6.59
N SER A 75 13.26 18.26 5.95
CA SER A 75 12.07 18.86 6.55
C SER A 75 10.91 17.87 6.71
N ARG A 76 10.93 16.77 5.95
CA ARG A 76 9.87 15.78 5.98
C ARG A 76 10.50 14.41 6.09
N SER A 77 10.15 13.67 7.15
CA SER A 77 10.29 12.21 7.24
C SER A 77 9.39 11.53 6.19
N LEU A 78 9.57 11.88 4.91
CA LEU A 78 9.03 11.12 3.80
C LEU A 78 10.08 10.08 3.44
N SER A 79 9.97 8.93 4.10
CA SER A 79 10.48 7.67 3.59
C SER A 79 9.76 7.39 2.27
N THR A 80 10.27 7.94 1.17
CA THR A 80 9.91 7.52 -0.18
C THR A 80 11.01 6.62 -0.70
N ASN A 81 10.61 5.46 -1.21
CA ASN A 81 11.45 4.39 -1.75
C ASN A 81 12.16 4.77 -3.08
N LEU A 82 12.71 5.98 -3.18
CA LEU A 82 13.38 6.50 -4.38
C LEU A 82 14.88 6.15 -4.43
N SER A 83 15.42 5.51 -3.39
CA SER A 83 16.84 5.17 -3.25
C SER A 83 17.32 3.99 -4.12
N TYR A 84 16.45 3.36 -4.92
CA TYR A 84 16.84 2.19 -5.72
C TYR A 84 17.78 2.49 -6.92
N ARG A 85 17.87 3.74 -7.42
CA ARG A 85 18.55 4.00 -8.71
C ARG A 85 19.90 4.72 -8.67
N LYS A 86 20.47 5.03 -7.50
CA LYS A 86 21.71 5.86 -7.44
C LYS A 86 22.91 5.30 -6.67
N LEU A 87 22.92 4.03 -6.30
CA LEU A 87 24.09 3.37 -5.70
C LEU A 87 24.40 2.05 -6.41
N ALA A 88 24.72 2.15 -7.71
CA ALA A 88 25.62 1.21 -8.36
C ALA A 88 27.03 1.83 -8.30
N GLN A 89 27.65 1.80 -7.12
CA GLN A 89 29.11 1.89 -7.00
C GLN A 89 29.58 0.60 -6.31
N PRO A 90 30.61 -0.07 -6.87
CA PRO A 90 31.10 -1.34 -6.37
C PRO A 90 31.97 -1.05 -5.15
N THR A 91 31.39 -1.12 -3.96
CA THR A 91 32.19 -1.25 -2.74
C THR A 91 32.03 -2.67 -2.26
N ASN A 92 33.13 -3.43 -2.40
CA ASN A 92 33.36 -4.77 -1.89
C ASN A 92 33.23 -4.79 -0.36
N LYS A 93 31.98 -4.74 0.11
CA LYS A 93 31.56 -5.24 1.41
C LYS A 93 30.30 -6.03 1.14
N GLU A 94 30.51 -7.21 0.57
CA GLU A 94 29.55 -8.29 0.63
C GLU A 94 29.33 -8.62 2.12
N THR A 95 28.41 -7.92 2.76
CA THR A 95 27.48 -8.66 3.61
C THR A 95 26.60 -9.41 2.64
N PRO A 96 26.69 -10.75 2.56
CA PRO A 96 25.73 -11.51 1.80
C PRO A 96 24.37 -11.10 2.34
N ARG A 97 23.55 -10.44 1.51
CA ARG A 97 22.11 -10.66 1.64
C ARG A 97 21.95 -12.11 1.26
N GLU A 98 22.09 -12.97 2.27
CA GLU A 98 21.64 -14.34 2.20
C GLU A 98 20.22 -14.24 1.66
N ILE A 99 20.04 -14.65 0.41
CA ILE A 99 18.76 -15.13 -0.06
C ILE A 99 18.41 -16.18 0.99
N PRO A 100 17.37 -16.00 1.81
CA PRO A 100 17.06 -16.98 2.84
C PRO A 100 16.92 -18.31 2.14
N VAL A 101 17.86 -19.20 2.44
CA VAL A 101 17.77 -20.61 2.11
C VAL A 101 16.40 -21.05 2.61
N LYS A 102 15.71 -21.84 1.77
CA LYS A 102 14.26 -22.16 1.81
C LYS A 102 13.73 -22.80 3.11
N SER A 103 14.48 -22.79 4.22
CA SER A 103 14.23 -23.62 5.40
C SER A 103 13.80 -22.87 6.67
N ASP A 104 14.11 -21.58 6.85
CA ASP A 104 13.87 -20.92 8.15
C ASP A 104 12.82 -19.80 8.05
N LEU A 105 11.55 -20.18 7.89
CA LEU A 105 10.44 -19.25 8.07
C LEU A 105 10.42 -18.78 9.53
N ARG A 106 10.77 -17.51 9.77
CA ARG A 106 10.71 -16.88 11.10
C ARG A 106 9.39 -16.12 11.29
N PRO A 107 8.90 -15.97 12.54
CA PRO A 107 7.74 -15.14 12.81
C PRO A 107 8.02 -13.68 12.42
N PRO A 108 7.16 -13.05 11.60
CA PRO A 108 7.36 -11.67 11.17
C PRO A 108 7.21 -10.71 12.35
N LYS A 109 8.11 -9.73 12.43
CA LYS A 109 8.09 -8.69 13.47
C LYS A 109 7.31 -7.45 13.03
N THR A 110 7.22 -7.22 11.73
CA THR A 110 6.52 -6.05 11.14
C THR A 110 5.57 -6.45 10.02
N SER A 111 4.55 -5.63 9.75
CA SER A 111 3.60 -5.87 8.65
C SER A 111 4.29 -5.91 7.29
N ALA A 112 5.29 -5.06 7.07
CA ALA A 112 6.06 -5.03 5.83
C ALA A 112 6.87 -6.32 5.63
N GLU A 113 7.47 -6.86 6.70
CA GLU A 113 8.18 -8.14 6.67
C GLU A 113 7.24 -9.31 6.37
N PHE A 114 6.04 -9.32 6.98
CA PHE A 114 5.00 -10.30 6.65
C PHE A 114 4.66 -10.24 5.15
N THR A 115 4.30 -9.07 4.64
CA THR A 115 3.85 -8.91 3.24
C THR A 115 4.97 -9.26 2.25
N ALA A 116 6.20 -8.85 2.53
CA ALA A 116 7.35 -9.17 1.69
C ALA A 116 7.62 -10.68 1.67
N THR A 117 7.56 -11.33 2.84
CA THR A 117 7.80 -12.77 2.95
C THR A 117 6.69 -13.57 2.29
N TRP A 118 5.44 -13.20 2.54
CA TRP A 118 4.24 -13.77 1.91
C TRP A 118 4.31 -13.74 0.38
N LYS A 119 4.71 -12.59 -0.20
CA LYS A 119 4.76 -12.41 -1.66
C LYS A 119 6.00 -13.04 -2.30
N ARG A 120 7.15 -13.10 -1.61
CA ARG A 120 8.44 -13.50 -2.21
C ARG A 120 8.87 -14.94 -1.92
N TYR A 121 8.66 -15.41 -0.69
CA TYR A 121 9.27 -16.64 -0.20
C TYR A 121 8.25 -17.75 0.07
N VAL A 122 6.98 -17.41 0.27
CA VAL A 122 5.93 -18.35 0.64
C VAL A 122 5.06 -18.65 -0.58
N ILE A 123 5.51 -19.60 -1.40
CA ILE A 123 4.94 -19.85 -2.72
C ILE A 123 3.88 -20.96 -2.66
N SER A 124 4.16 -22.07 -1.97
CA SER A 124 3.23 -23.20 -1.90
C SER A 124 2.11 -22.98 -0.89
N LEU A 125 0.96 -23.63 -1.12
CA LEU A 125 -0.20 -23.56 -0.22
C LEU A 125 0.16 -23.98 1.22
N ASP A 126 0.87 -25.08 1.35
CA ASP A 126 1.32 -25.64 2.63
C ASP A 126 2.32 -24.72 3.34
N GLN A 127 3.23 -24.06 2.62
CA GLN A 127 4.09 -23.01 3.19
C GLN A 127 3.27 -21.80 3.66
N LYS A 128 2.26 -21.37 2.89
CA LYS A 128 1.37 -20.26 3.28
C LYS A 128 0.60 -20.58 4.54
N TRP A 129 0.08 -21.79 4.64
CA TRP A 129 -0.62 -22.24 5.84
C TRP A 129 0.30 -22.30 7.06
N ARG A 130 1.48 -22.92 6.93
CA ARG A 130 2.47 -22.98 8.04
C ARG A 130 2.92 -21.60 8.50
N TYR A 131 3.12 -20.66 7.56
CA TYR A 131 3.51 -19.30 7.88
C TYR A 131 2.40 -18.54 8.64
N LEU A 132 1.12 -18.78 8.29
CA LEU A 132 -0.01 -18.25 9.07
C LEU A 132 -0.03 -18.83 10.49
N GLN A 133 0.11 -20.15 10.64
CA GLN A 133 0.16 -20.81 11.94
C GLN A 133 1.31 -20.29 12.81
N LEU A 134 2.49 -20.08 12.22
CA LEU A 134 3.66 -19.53 12.90
C LEU A 134 3.41 -18.09 13.41
N THR A 135 2.74 -17.26 12.61
CA THR A 135 2.43 -15.88 12.97
C THR A 135 1.36 -15.80 14.08
N LYS A 136 0.48 -16.80 14.16
CA LYS A 136 -0.70 -16.87 15.05
C LYS A 136 -1.72 -15.75 14.79
N ALA A 137 -2.98 -16.00 15.18
CA ALA A 137 -4.06 -15.01 15.03
C ALA A 137 -3.78 -13.70 15.78
N SER A 138 -3.23 -13.78 16.99
CA SER A 138 -2.83 -12.61 17.79
C SER A 138 -1.68 -11.81 17.16
N GLY A 139 -0.79 -12.47 16.42
CA GLY A 139 0.27 -11.81 15.66
C GLY A 139 -0.31 -11.01 14.50
N ILE A 140 -1.26 -11.59 13.76
CA ILE A 140 -1.95 -10.93 12.64
C ILE A 140 -2.67 -9.65 13.12
N ALA A 141 -3.44 -9.73 14.22
CA ALA A 141 -4.13 -8.57 14.78
C ALA A 141 -3.16 -7.43 15.15
N ARG A 142 -1.99 -7.77 15.71
CA ARG A 142 -0.97 -6.80 16.11
C ARG A 142 -0.21 -6.22 14.93
N LEU A 143 0.18 -7.05 13.95
CA LEU A 143 0.93 -6.63 12.77
C LEU A 143 0.11 -5.68 11.91
N PHE A 144 -1.17 -5.98 11.74
CA PHE A 144 -2.07 -5.25 10.85
C PHE A 144 -3.02 -4.32 11.58
N ARG A 145 -2.75 -3.97 12.84
CA ARG A 145 -3.62 -3.13 13.67
C ARG A 145 -4.03 -1.82 12.99
N ALA A 146 -3.10 -1.18 12.29
CA ALA A 146 -3.32 0.09 11.60
C ALA A 146 -4.03 -0.09 10.25
N ASP A 147 -3.52 -0.99 9.40
CA ASP A 147 -4.04 -1.23 8.05
C ASP A 147 -3.57 -2.59 7.52
N ILE A 148 -4.36 -3.17 6.61
CA ILE A 148 -3.98 -4.35 5.80
C ILE A 148 -4.41 -4.13 4.35
N ASP A 149 -3.54 -4.53 3.44
CA ASP A 149 -3.80 -4.52 2.01
C ASP A 149 -4.93 -5.50 1.65
N ALA A 150 -5.92 -5.05 0.87
CA ALA A 150 -7.09 -5.86 0.52
C ALA A 150 -6.68 -7.15 -0.23
N ASP A 151 -5.74 -7.06 -1.16
CA ASP A 151 -5.21 -8.21 -1.89
C ASP A 151 -4.53 -9.22 -0.97
N LEU A 152 -3.82 -8.74 0.05
CA LEU A 152 -3.21 -9.61 1.05
C LEU A 152 -4.27 -10.35 1.87
N MET A 153 -5.31 -9.65 2.33
CA MET A 153 -6.41 -10.26 3.08
C MET A 153 -7.10 -11.35 2.26
N VAL A 154 -7.43 -11.06 1.00
CA VAL A 154 -8.03 -12.03 0.06
C VAL A 154 -7.10 -13.22 -0.14
N SER A 155 -5.80 -12.98 -0.33
CA SER A 155 -4.82 -14.06 -0.49
C SER A 155 -4.77 -14.98 0.74
N ILE A 156 -4.88 -14.43 1.95
CA ILE A 156 -4.94 -15.21 3.19
C ILE A 156 -6.23 -16.04 3.23
N VAL A 157 -7.38 -15.43 2.96
CA VAL A 157 -8.70 -16.12 2.92
C VAL A 157 -8.69 -17.28 1.92
N GLN A 158 -8.11 -17.07 0.73
CA GLN A 158 -7.99 -18.11 -0.29
C GLN A 158 -7.14 -19.30 0.19
N VAL A 159 -6.04 -19.04 0.89
CA VAL A 159 -5.21 -20.09 1.51
C VAL A 159 -6.03 -20.88 2.53
N MET A 160 -6.78 -20.20 3.40
CA MET A 160 -7.65 -20.86 4.38
C MET A 160 -8.68 -21.75 3.71
N ARG A 161 -9.30 -21.27 2.64
CA ARG A 161 -10.30 -22.02 1.86
C ARG A 161 -9.71 -23.24 1.16
N GLN A 162 -8.56 -23.08 0.50
CA GLN A 162 -7.90 -24.17 -0.20
C GLN A 162 -7.39 -25.23 0.78
N PHE A 163 -6.84 -24.80 1.92
CA PHE A 163 -6.41 -25.70 2.97
C PHE A 163 -7.58 -26.45 3.61
N TRP A 164 -8.70 -25.76 3.86
CA TRP A 164 -9.92 -26.38 4.37
C TRP A 164 -10.47 -27.48 3.45
N LYS A 165 -10.43 -27.27 2.13
CA LYS A 165 -10.82 -28.32 1.15
C LYS A 165 -9.90 -29.54 1.19
N SER A 166 -8.65 -29.35 1.57
CA SER A 166 -7.67 -30.44 1.68
C SER A 166 -7.76 -31.17 3.03
N LEU A 167 -8.45 -30.63 4.03
CA LEU A 167 -8.57 -31.24 5.35
C LEU A 167 -9.67 -32.31 5.34
N ASN A 168 -9.30 -33.56 5.62
CA ASN A 168 -10.23 -34.67 5.77
C ASN A 168 -10.52 -34.90 7.28
N GLN A 169 -11.60 -34.27 7.75
CA GLN A 169 -12.40 -34.60 8.95
C GLN A 169 -11.86 -34.35 10.37
N ASN A 170 -10.56 -34.13 10.61
CA ASN A 170 -10.07 -33.69 11.92
C ASN A 170 -9.59 -32.23 11.84
N GLY A 171 -10.48 -31.29 12.14
CA GLY A 171 -10.28 -29.87 11.82
C GLY A 171 -10.72 -28.88 12.88
N TYR A 172 -10.92 -29.29 14.14
CA TYR A 172 -11.42 -28.40 15.18
C TYR A 172 -10.42 -27.28 15.53
N GLU A 173 -9.14 -27.61 15.66
CA GLU A 173 -8.10 -26.62 15.92
C GLU A 173 -7.93 -25.65 14.74
N GLU A 174 -7.98 -26.18 13.52
CA GLU A 174 -7.91 -25.43 12.27
C GLU A 174 -9.13 -24.52 12.10
N ALA A 175 -10.33 -25.00 12.42
CA ALA A 175 -11.56 -24.21 12.41
C ALA A 175 -11.49 -23.06 13.41
N SER A 176 -11.05 -23.35 14.64
CA SER A 176 -10.86 -22.35 15.68
C SER A 176 -9.78 -21.33 15.29
N PHE A 177 -8.72 -21.78 14.62
CA PHE A 177 -7.67 -20.91 14.10
C PHE A 177 -8.21 -20.00 12.99
N ILE A 178 -8.95 -20.51 12.01
CA ILE A 178 -9.58 -19.73 10.94
C ILE A 178 -10.47 -18.63 11.53
N LEU A 179 -11.34 -18.97 12.48
CA LEU A 179 -12.19 -17.97 13.14
C LEU A 179 -11.37 -16.92 13.89
N SER A 180 -10.30 -17.33 14.55
CA SER A 180 -9.44 -16.41 15.30
C SER A 180 -8.71 -15.44 14.36
N VAL A 181 -8.34 -15.87 13.15
CA VAL A 181 -7.74 -14.99 12.13
C VAL A 181 -8.78 -14.05 11.50
N LEU A 182 -9.97 -14.55 11.17
CA LEU A 182 -11.06 -13.68 10.68
C LEU A 182 -11.45 -12.63 11.75
N GLN A 183 -11.45 -13.03 13.02
CA GLN A 183 -11.61 -12.11 14.13
C GLN A 183 -10.45 -11.13 14.26
N ALA A 184 -9.21 -11.54 13.99
CA ALA A 184 -8.09 -10.60 13.96
C ALA A 184 -8.28 -9.52 12.89
N PHE A 185 -8.79 -9.87 11.70
CA PHE A 185 -9.08 -8.89 10.65
C PHE A 185 -10.18 -7.91 11.02
N SER A 186 -11.24 -8.36 11.70
CA SER A 186 -12.31 -7.45 12.12
C SER A 186 -11.87 -6.41 13.16
N THR A 187 -10.72 -6.60 13.82
CA THR A 187 -10.14 -5.63 14.78
C THR A 187 -9.26 -4.56 14.15
N VAL A 188 -9.00 -4.62 12.84
CA VAL A 188 -8.16 -3.64 12.13
C VAL A 188 -8.90 -2.29 12.01
N GLN A 189 -8.20 -1.17 12.25
CA GLN A 189 -8.83 0.17 12.24
C GLN A 189 -9.56 0.49 10.93
N ARG A 190 -8.98 0.08 9.80
CA ARG A 190 -9.52 0.35 8.45
C ARG A 190 -10.30 -0.81 7.85
N PHE A 191 -10.73 -1.76 8.68
CA PHE A 191 -11.41 -2.98 8.24
C PHE A 191 -12.62 -2.71 7.33
N GLN A 192 -13.49 -1.75 7.68
CA GLN A 192 -14.68 -1.43 6.88
C GLN A 192 -14.32 -0.88 5.49
N LEU A 193 -13.25 -0.07 5.40
CA LEU A 193 -12.75 0.42 4.11
C LEU A 193 -12.20 -0.73 3.25
N ILE A 194 -11.50 -1.68 3.88
CA ILE A 194 -11.00 -2.86 3.20
C ILE A 194 -12.15 -3.69 2.63
N LEU A 195 -13.23 -3.89 3.38
CA LEU A 195 -14.43 -4.58 2.89
C LEU A 195 -15.04 -3.90 1.66
N CYS A 196 -15.01 -2.57 1.56
CA CYS A 196 -15.48 -1.85 0.37
C CYS A 196 -14.64 -2.15 -0.89
N PHE A 197 -13.39 -2.59 -0.74
CA PHE A 197 -12.53 -2.98 -1.86
C PHE A 197 -12.69 -4.46 -2.25
N LEU A 198 -13.36 -5.28 -1.43
CA LEU A 198 -13.60 -6.68 -1.75
C LEU A 198 -14.73 -6.80 -2.78
N SER A 199 -14.54 -7.68 -3.76
CA SER A 199 -15.60 -8.03 -4.70
C SER A 199 -16.63 -8.95 -4.05
N ASN A 200 -17.84 -8.99 -4.63
CA ASN A 200 -18.89 -9.92 -4.19
C ASN A 200 -18.42 -11.39 -4.20
N GLN A 201 -17.55 -11.76 -5.15
CA GLN A 201 -16.97 -13.10 -5.20
C GLN A 201 -16.04 -13.37 -4.01
N GLN A 202 -15.20 -12.39 -3.63
CA GLN A 202 -14.29 -12.53 -2.48
C GLN A 202 -15.06 -12.57 -1.16
N LEU A 203 -16.13 -11.79 -1.03
CA LEU A 203 -17.04 -11.87 0.13
C LEU A 203 -17.73 -13.23 0.22
N ALA A 204 -18.17 -13.80 -0.91
CA ALA A 204 -18.74 -15.14 -0.96
C ALA A 204 -17.73 -16.24 -0.54
N GLU A 205 -16.43 -16.04 -0.75
CA GLU A 205 -15.40 -16.96 -0.23
C GLU A 205 -15.30 -16.94 1.29
N ILE A 206 -15.45 -15.77 1.91
CA ILE A 206 -15.48 -15.61 3.37
C ILE A 206 -16.76 -16.21 3.94
N GLU A 207 -17.90 -15.94 3.31
CA GLU A 207 -19.19 -16.53 3.67
C GLU A 207 -19.13 -18.06 3.63
N PHE A 208 -18.59 -18.63 2.54
CA PHE A 208 -18.40 -20.07 2.43
C PHE A 208 -17.54 -20.65 3.56
N LEU A 209 -16.46 -19.97 3.95
CA LEU A 209 -15.62 -20.40 5.08
C LEU A 209 -16.40 -20.38 6.40
N LEU A 210 -17.16 -19.32 6.66
CA LEU A 210 -18.00 -19.21 7.86
C LEU A 210 -19.09 -20.30 7.90
N ASP A 211 -19.77 -20.55 6.78
CA ASP A 211 -20.76 -21.62 6.65
C ASP A 211 -20.14 -23.00 6.93
N ARG A 212 -18.93 -23.26 6.41
CA ARG A 212 -18.24 -24.53 6.61
C ARG A 212 -17.80 -24.74 8.05
N VAL A 213 -17.29 -23.69 8.69
CA VAL A 213 -16.94 -23.75 10.12
C VAL A 213 -18.20 -23.92 10.97
N GLU A 214 -19.30 -23.26 10.64
CA GLU A 214 -20.59 -23.43 11.33
C GLU A 214 -21.16 -24.84 11.17
N GLN A 215 -21.13 -25.40 9.96
CA GLN A 215 -21.52 -26.79 9.69
C GLN A 215 -20.66 -27.76 10.51
N TYR A 216 -19.35 -27.51 10.57
CA TYR A 216 -18.44 -28.32 11.37
C TYR A 216 -18.73 -28.21 12.87
N ALA A 217 -19.00 -26.99 13.37
CA ALA A 217 -19.37 -26.76 14.76
C ALA A 217 -20.64 -27.55 15.15
N LYS A 218 -21.68 -27.52 14.31
CA LYS A 218 -22.93 -28.29 14.52
C LYS A 218 -22.70 -29.81 14.55
N LEU A 219 -21.77 -30.31 13.73
CA LEU A 219 -21.39 -31.73 13.74
C LEU A 219 -20.54 -32.10 14.98
N ALA A 220 -19.75 -31.16 15.50
CA ALA A 220 -18.87 -31.35 16.66
C ALA A 220 -19.59 -31.20 18.01
N GLU A 221 -20.67 -30.40 18.09
CA GLU A 221 -21.50 -30.25 19.31
C GLU A 221 -22.12 -31.56 19.80
N HIS A 222 -22.22 -32.58 18.94
CA HIS A 222 -22.62 -33.93 19.33
C HIS A 222 -21.54 -34.72 20.09
N LYS A 223 -20.31 -34.21 20.20
CA LYS A 223 -19.17 -34.91 20.80
C LYS A 223 -18.55 -34.23 22.04
N ASP A 224 -18.59 -32.90 22.16
CA ASP A 224 -18.03 -32.18 23.33
C ASP A 224 -18.72 -30.82 23.61
N PRO A 225 -19.26 -30.58 24.82
CA PRO A 225 -20.01 -29.36 25.17
C PRO A 225 -19.16 -28.13 25.57
N SER A 226 -17.82 -28.22 25.54
CA SER A 226 -16.92 -27.10 25.92
C SER A 226 -16.49 -26.20 24.73
N SER A 227 -17.35 -26.10 23.71
CA SER A 227 -17.08 -25.44 22.43
C SER A 227 -16.48 -24.03 22.57
N MET A 228 -15.20 -23.87 22.20
CA MET A 228 -14.56 -22.57 21.96
C MET A 228 -15.05 -21.92 20.64
N LEU A 229 -15.74 -22.68 19.80
CA LEU A 229 -16.47 -22.23 18.61
C LEU A 229 -17.85 -21.71 19.03
N SER A 230 -17.89 -20.72 19.92
CA SER A 230 -19.14 -20.16 20.41
C SER A 230 -19.95 -19.57 19.25
N ASP A 231 -21.23 -19.96 19.12
CA ASP A 231 -22.20 -19.36 18.19
C ASP A 231 -22.18 -17.82 18.20
N LYS A 232 -22.04 -17.23 19.40
CA LYS A 232 -21.89 -15.77 19.56
C LYS A 232 -20.71 -15.18 18.75
N ARG A 233 -19.58 -15.89 18.65
CA ARG A 233 -18.40 -15.46 17.86
C ARG A 233 -18.71 -15.50 16.37
N LEU A 234 -19.38 -16.56 15.90
CA LEU A 234 -19.79 -16.71 14.50
C LEU A 234 -20.79 -15.61 14.09
N SER A 235 -21.84 -15.38 14.88
CA SER A 235 -22.81 -14.29 14.67
C SER A 235 -22.14 -12.91 14.65
N ALA A 236 -21.25 -12.64 15.61
CA ALA A 236 -20.52 -11.37 15.65
C ALA A 236 -19.65 -11.16 14.39
N LEU A 237 -19.00 -12.22 13.90
CA LEU A 237 -18.21 -12.16 12.67
C LEU A 237 -19.09 -11.95 11.44
N ARG A 238 -20.19 -12.69 11.28
CA ARG A 238 -21.12 -12.46 10.15
C ARG A 238 -21.58 -11.02 10.07
N ARG A 239 -21.96 -10.45 11.23
CA ARG A 239 -22.33 -9.03 11.32
C ARG A 239 -21.19 -8.09 10.96
N ALA A 240 -19.97 -8.36 11.43
CA ALA A 240 -18.81 -7.51 11.12
C ALA A 240 -18.50 -7.47 9.62
N TYR A 241 -18.64 -8.60 8.93
CA TYR A 241 -18.39 -8.74 7.50
C TYR A 241 -19.58 -8.35 6.61
N GLY A 242 -20.71 -7.91 7.19
CA GLY A 242 -21.90 -7.53 6.44
C GLY A 242 -22.64 -8.69 5.77
N ILE A 243 -22.39 -9.92 6.22
CA ILE A 243 -23.01 -11.14 5.70
C ILE A 243 -24.33 -11.37 6.45
N LYS A 244 -25.43 -11.62 5.72
CA LYS A 244 -26.73 -11.93 6.33
C LYS A 244 -26.61 -13.22 7.16
N GLU A 245 -27.14 -13.22 8.38
CA GLU A 245 -27.21 -14.46 9.17
C GLU A 245 -28.10 -15.49 8.46
N PRO A 246 -27.75 -16.78 8.47
CA PRO A 246 -28.64 -17.82 7.98
C PRO A 246 -29.91 -17.79 8.83
N VAL A 247 -31.05 -17.58 8.17
CA VAL A 247 -32.37 -17.62 8.81
C VAL A 247 -32.50 -18.97 9.51
N LYS A 248 -32.54 -18.96 10.86
CA LYS A 248 -32.82 -20.18 11.63
C LYS A 248 -34.15 -20.74 11.13
N PRO A 249 -34.22 -22.02 10.73
CA PRO A 249 -35.50 -22.61 10.36
C PRO A 249 -36.38 -22.57 11.62
N THR A 250 -37.44 -21.77 11.55
CA THR A 250 -38.54 -21.80 12.50
C THR A 250 -39.14 -23.19 12.44
N CYS A 251 -38.80 -24.04 13.43
CA CYS A 251 -39.59 -25.22 13.74
C CYS A 251 -41.02 -24.73 13.96
N THR A 252 -41.91 -25.14 13.06
CA THR A 252 -43.36 -25.02 13.20
C THR A 252 -43.91 -26.43 13.36
#